data_AF-A0AAV0DXL9-F1
#
_entry.id   AF-A0AAV0DXL9-F1
#
_cell.length_a   1.000
_cell.length_b   1.000
_cell.length_c   1.000
_cell.angle_alpha   90.00
_cell.angle_beta   90.00
_cell.angle_gamma   90.00
#
_symmetry.space_group_name_H-M   'P 1'
#
loop_
_entity.id
_entity.type
_entity.pdbx_description
1 polymer ?
#
loop_
_entity_poly.entity_id
_entity_poly.type
_entity_poly.pdbx_seq_one_letter_code
_entity_poly.pdbx_strand_id
1 'polypeptide(L)'
;MLHMVRMSLIRMEVAPPMLRQSSLYCRNGSRNGQRSLCFAKRSFSVSASATESCAALKKTKGEEVRVRFAPSPTGNLHVGGARTALFNYLFARSKGGKFILRIEDTDLERSTKESEEAVLSDLSWLGLEWDEGPGIGGSYGPYRQSERNALYKEYAEKLLQSGHVYRCFCSNEELEKMKEIAKLKQLPPVYTGKWARATEEEVQEEMKKGTPYTYRFRVPSEGRLKIDDLIRGEVSWNLDTLGDFVIMRSNGQPVYNFCVTVDDATMAISHVIRAEEHLPNTTETSFNI
;
A
#
# COMPACT_ATOMS: atom_id res chain seq x y z
N MET A 1 -9.85 -18.23 -9.67
CA MET A 1 -10.83 -17.34 -10.36
C MET A 1 -10.12 -16.03 -10.70
N LEU A 2 -10.75 -15.03 -11.33
CA LEU A 2 -10.19 -13.66 -11.43
C LEU A 2 -10.84 -12.76 -10.39
N HIS A 3 -10.20 -11.64 -10.08
CA HIS A 3 -10.75 -10.56 -9.28
C HIS A 3 -10.43 -9.21 -9.96
N MET A 4 -11.29 -8.22 -9.78
CA MET A 4 -11.20 -6.94 -10.49
C MET A 4 -11.53 -5.77 -9.56
N VAL A 5 -10.57 -4.89 -9.34
CA VAL A 5 -10.75 -3.72 -8.46
C VAL A 5 -10.60 -2.44 -9.26
N ARG A 6 -11.56 -1.52 -9.12
CA ARG A 6 -11.41 -0.15 -9.61
C ARG A 6 -10.73 0.69 -8.55
N MET A 7 -9.60 1.31 -8.88
CA MET A 7 -8.77 2.05 -7.91
C MET A 7 -9.54 3.17 -7.21
N SER A 8 -10.45 3.85 -7.91
CA SER A 8 -11.29 4.90 -7.33
C SER A 8 -12.35 4.41 -6.33
N LEU A 9 -12.56 3.10 -6.20
CA LEU A 9 -13.60 2.50 -5.34
C LEU A 9 -13.04 1.90 -4.04
N ILE A 10 -11.72 1.98 -3.81
CA ILE A 10 -11.12 1.53 -2.57
C ILE A 10 -11.49 2.48 -1.45
N ARG A 11 -12.07 1.95 -0.36
CA ARG A 11 -12.50 2.75 0.80
C ARG A 11 -11.97 2.16 2.10
N MET A 12 -11.31 2.99 2.89
CA MET A 12 -10.94 2.66 4.25
C MET A 12 -11.96 3.27 5.21
N GLU A 13 -12.68 2.43 5.94
CA GLU A 13 -13.60 2.85 7.00
C GLU A 13 -12.89 2.73 8.35
N VAL A 14 -12.23 3.82 8.75
CA VAL A 14 -11.69 3.96 10.11
C VAL A 14 -12.80 4.41 11.05
N ALA A 15 -12.94 3.72 12.18
CA ALA A 15 -13.84 4.19 13.23
C ALA A 15 -13.31 5.55 13.75
N PRO A 16 -14.18 6.56 13.95
CA PRO A 16 -13.75 7.79 14.60
C PRO A 16 -13.20 7.43 15.99
N PRO A 17 -12.13 8.09 16.46
CA PRO A 17 -11.55 7.79 17.77
C PRO A 17 -12.65 7.93 18.82
N MET A 18 -12.99 6.82 19.50
CA MET A 18 -13.89 6.89 20.64
C MET A 18 -13.26 7.82 21.66
N LEU A 19 -13.82 9.02 21.81
CA LEU A 19 -13.65 9.84 23.00
C LEU A 19 -14.10 8.94 24.17
N ARG A 20 -13.14 8.32 24.86
CA ARG A 20 -13.39 7.66 26.14
C ARG A 20 -13.97 8.74 27.04
N GLN A 21 -15.30 8.79 27.15
CA GLN A 21 -15.96 9.52 28.21
C GLN A 21 -15.49 8.85 29.50
N SER A 22 -14.50 9.47 30.15
CA SER A 22 -14.23 9.21 31.54
C SER A 22 -15.49 9.61 32.30
N SER A 23 -16.33 8.63 32.60
CA SER A 23 -17.40 8.76 33.58
C SER A 23 -16.75 8.99 34.95
N LEU A 24 -16.40 10.23 35.22
CA LEU A 24 -16.11 10.72 36.56
C LEU A 24 -17.41 10.60 37.36
N TYR A 25 -17.53 9.49 38.05
CA TYR A 25 -18.46 9.28 39.14
C TYR A 25 -18.12 10.28 40.25
N CYS A 26 -18.67 11.49 40.19
CA CYS A 26 -18.59 12.46 41.28
C CYS A 26 -19.51 12.00 42.42
N ARG A 27 -18.92 11.40 43.47
CA ARG A 27 -19.54 11.30 44.79
C ARG A 27 -19.67 12.71 45.38
N ASN A 28 -20.89 13.12 45.73
CA ASN A 28 -21.15 14.35 46.47
C ASN A 28 -20.48 14.30 47.85
N GLY A 29 -19.58 15.24 48.12
CA GLY A 29 -18.89 15.40 49.39
C GLY A 29 -18.43 16.84 49.62
N SER A 30 -19.28 17.60 50.33
CA SER A 30 -19.00 18.70 51.26
C SER A 30 -17.74 19.60 51.12
N ARG A 31 -18.04 20.89 50.94
CA ARG A 31 -17.47 22.12 51.57
C ARG A 31 -16.02 22.56 51.31
N ASN A 32 -15.97 23.84 50.92
CA ASN A 32 -14.98 24.89 51.17
C ASN A 32 -13.58 24.77 50.54
N GLY A 33 -13.38 25.65 49.54
CA GLY A 33 -12.25 26.57 49.51
C GLY A 33 -10.93 26.02 48.98
N GLN A 34 -10.65 26.26 47.69
CA GLN A 34 -9.48 27.02 47.22
C GLN A 34 -9.36 26.97 45.68
N ARG A 35 -9.03 28.15 45.14
CA ARG A 35 -8.44 28.49 43.83
C ARG A 35 -8.39 27.40 42.75
N SER A 36 -9.16 27.61 41.68
CA SER A 36 -8.92 27.01 40.37
C SER A 36 -8.46 28.10 39.41
N LEU A 37 -7.20 28.02 38.96
CA LEU A 37 -6.75 28.72 37.76
C LEU A 37 -7.59 28.19 36.58
N CYS A 38 -8.36 29.06 35.94
CA CYS A 38 -8.97 28.78 34.66
C CYS A 38 -7.88 28.61 33.59
N PHE A 39 -7.37 27.39 33.41
CA PHE A 39 -6.78 27.00 32.15
C PHE A 39 -7.92 26.89 31.14
N ALA A 40 -8.03 27.91 30.29
CA ALA A 40 -8.88 27.88 29.11
C ALA A 40 -8.47 26.67 28.26
N LYS A 41 -9.27 25.59 28.32
CA LYS A 41 -9.20 24.51 27.36
C LYS A 41 -9.60 25.09 26.01
N ARG A 42 -8.61 25.37 25.16
CA ARG A 42 -8.83 25.56 23.73
C ARG A 42 -9.47 24.30 23.19
N SER A 43 -10.77 24.36 22.89
CA SER A 43 -11.46 23.39 22.07
C SER A 43 -10.86 23.46 20.67
N PHE A 44 -9.98 22.51 20.35
CA PHE A 44 -9.51 22.31 18.99
C PHE A 44 -10.61 21.58 18.21
N SER A 45 -11.49 22.34 17.57
CA SER A 45 -12.33 21.84 16.49
C SER A 45 -11.46 21.80 15.23
N VAL A 46 -11.07 20.59 14.79
CA VAL A 46 -10.52 20.40 13.45
C VAL A 46 -11.70 20.45 12.48
N SER A 47 -12.14 21.65 12.13
CA SER A 47 -12.77 21.88 10.84
C SER A 47 -11.63 21.93 9.83
N ALA A 48 -11.52 20.91 8.99
CA ALA A 48 -10.58 20.93 7.87
C ALA A 48 -11.06 21.97 6.86
N SER A 49 -10.67 23.23 7.04
CA SER A 49 -10.66 24.21 5.94
C SER A 49 -9.46 23.91 5.05
N ALA A 50 -9.52 22.79 4.33
CA ALA A 50 -8.70 22.56 3.15
C ALA A 50 -9.40 23.19 1.93
N THR A 51 -9.64 24.50 2.01
CA THR A 51 -10.06 25.32 0.88
C THR A 51 -8.96 26.34 0.70
N GLU A 52 -7.93 25.99 -0.09
CA GLU A 52 -7.28 26.91 -1.06
C GLU A 52 -5.98 26.37 -1.72
N SER A 53 -5.51 25.14 -1.46
CA SER A 53 -4.48 24.52 -2.33
C SER A 53 -4.90 23.24 -3.07
N CYS A 54 -6.10 22.70 -2.84
CA CYS A 54 -6.67 21.60 -3.63
C CYS A 54 -7.32 22.07 -4.96
N ALA A 55 -7.24 23.36 -5.30
CA ALA A 55 -7.95 23.95 -6.45
C ALA A 55 -7.24 23.80 -7.81
N ALA A 56 -6.11 23.09 -7.90
CA ALA A 56 -5.44 22.79 -9.17
C ALA A 56 -5.79 21.42 -9.78
N LEU A 57 -6.64 20.62 -9.12
CA LEU A 57 -7.12 19.34 -9.65
C LEU A 57 -8.65 19.36 -9.81
N LYS A 58 -9.15 20.30 -10.62
CA LYS A 58 -10.54 20.30 -11.08
C LYS A 58 -10.61 20.28 -12.60
N LYS A 59 -10.57 19.07 -13.17
CA LYS A 59 -11.51 18.64 -14.21
C LYS A 59 -11.43 17.13 -14.42
N THR A 60 -12.36 16.40 -13.81
CA THR A 60 -12.69 15.00 -14.10
C THR A 60 -13.28 14.89 -15.50
N LYS A 61 -12.41 14.68 -16.49
CA LYS A 61 -12.76 14.13 -17.80
C LYS A 61 -12.77 12.61 -17.60
N GLY A 62 -13.82 11.91 -18.06
CA GLY A 62 -14.01 10.47 -17.81
C GLY A 62 -12.69 9.70 -17.87
N GLU A 63 -12.28 9.15 -16.72
CA GLU A 63 -10.95 8.57 -16.53
C GLU A 63 -10.68 7.54 -17.61
N GLU A 64 -9.66 7.77 -18.43
CA GLU A 64 -9.21 6.82 -19.44
C GLU A 64 -9.05 5.45 -18.78
N VAL A 65 -9.66 4.40 -19.35
CA VAL A 65 -9.48 3.06 -18.83
C VAL A 65 -8.04 2.64 -19.09
N ARG A 66 -7.27 2.49 -18.02
CA ARG A 66 -5.90 1.98 -18.04
C ARG A 66 -5.83 0.73 -17.18
N VAL A 67 -5.32 -0.36 -17.76
CA VAL A 67 -5.15 -1.65 -17.10
C VAL A 67 -3.77 -2.20 -17.40
N ARG A 68 -3.26 -3.11 -16.57
CA ARG A 68 -1.92 -3.67 -16.74
C ARG A 68 -1.90 -5.19 -16.63
N PHE A 69 -1.12 -5.82 -17.50
CA PHE A 69 -0.58 -7.14 -17.25
C PHE A 69 0.82 -6.98 -16.66
N ALA A 70 1.06 -7.60 -15.51
CA ALA A 70 2.28 -7.40 -14.74
C ALA A 70 2.94 -8.75 -14.37
N PRO A 71 3.61 -9.41 -15.31
CA PRO A 71 4.27 -10.69 -15.06
C PRO A 71 5.63 -10.50 -14.36
N SER A 72 5.96 -11.41 -13.45
CA SER A 72 7.34 -11.62 -13.00
C SER A 72 8.05 -12.59 -13.95
N PRO A 73 9.23 -12.25 -14.48
CA PRO A 73 9.94 -13.07 -15.48
C PRO A 73 10.70 -14.22 -14.82
N THR A 74 9.98 -15.13 -14.15
CA THR A 74 10.57 -16.28 -13.42
C THR A 74 10.38 -17.62 -14.13
N GLY A 75 10.04 -17.58 -15.42
CA GLY A 75 9.77 -18.75 -16.25
C GLY A 75 8.77 -18.44 -17.36
N ASN A 76 8.23 -19.51 -17.96
CA ASN A 76 7.30 -19.39 -19.09
C ASN A 76 5.92 -18.85 -18.68
N LEU A 77 5.24 -18.21 -19.63
CA LEU A 77 3.87 -17.74 -19.43
C LEU A 77 2.91 -18.93 -19.28
N HIS A 78 2.47 -19.20 -18.06
CA HIS A 78 1.47 -20.22 -17.80
C HIS A 78 0.07 -19.78 -18.27
N VAL A 79 -0.83 -20.75 -18.49
CA VAL A 79 -2.20 -20.52 -19.00
C VAL A 79 -2.99 -19.52 -18.14
N GLY A 80 -2.79 -19.53 -16.82
CA GLY A 80 -3.40 -18.56 -15.91
C GLY A 80 -2.94 -17.12 -16.16
N GLY A 81 -1.65 -16.94 -16.44
CA GLY A 81 -1.07 -15.65 -16.82
C GLY A 81 -1.59 -15.19 -18.18
N ALA A 82 -1.57 -16.06 -19.19
CA ALA A 82 -2.11 -15.78 -20.53
C ALA A 82 -3.59 -15.37 -20.46
N ARG A 83 -4.40 -16.08 -19.65
CA ARG A 83 -5.80 -15.70 -19.39
C ARG A 83 -5.91 -14.30 -18.80
N THR A 84 -5.09 -13.99 -17.79
CA THR A 84 -5.11 -12.66 -17.14
C THR A 84 -4.71 -11.55 -18.13
N ALA A 85 -3.69 -11.77 -18.96
CA ALA A 85 -3.30 -10.86 -20.02
C ALA A 85 -4.44 -10.63 -21.03
N LEU A 86 -5.08 -11.72 -21.48
CA LEU A 86 -6.21 -11.67 -22.40
C LEU A 86 -7.38 -10.86 -21.84
N PHE A 87 -7.76 -11.06 -20.57
CA PHE A 87 -8.84 -10.28 -19.97
C PHE A 87 -8.52 -8.79 -19.84
N ASN A 88 -7.29 -8.44 -19.44
CA ASN A 88 -6.85 -7.05 -19.41
C ASN A 88 -6.91 -6.43 -20.82
N TYR A 89 -6.37 -7.14 -21.82
CA TYR A 89 -6.37 -6.71 -23.21
C TYR A 89 -7.80 -6.48 -23.73
N LEU A 90 -8.68 -7.47 -23.60
CA LEU A 90 -10.07 -7.37 -24.06
C LEU A 90 -10.83 -6.27 -23.33
N PHE A 91 -10.62 -6.12 -22.02
CA PHE A 91 -11.25 -5.05 -21.24
C PHE A 91 -10.81 -3.68 -21.75
N ALA A 92 -9.50 -3.45 -21.92
CA ALA A 92 -8.97 -2.22 -22.48
C ALA A 92 -9.56 -1.92 -23.86
N ARG A 93 -9.50 -2.89 -24.79
CA ARG A 93 -10.02 -2.72 -26.16
C ARG A 93 -11.52 -2.45 -26.18
N SER A 94 -12.30 -3.14 -25.36
CA SER A 94 -13.76 -2.93 -25.27
C SER A 94 -14.17 -1.54 -24.75
N LYS A 95 -13.27 -0.86 -24.03
CA LYS A 95 -13.50 0.47 -23.45
C LYS A 95 -12.75 1.59 -24.18
N GLY A 96 -12.02 1.27 -25.26
CA GLY A 96 -11.12 2.23 -25.92
C GLY A 96 -10.00 2.72 -24.99
N GLY A 97 -9.60 1.88 -24.03
CA GLY A 97 -8.57 2.16 -23.04
C GLY A 97 -7.16 1.72 -23.46
N LYS A 98 -6.23 1.75 -22.50
CA LYS A 98 -4.83 1.35 -22.63
C LYS A 98 -4.55 0.03 -21.93
N PHE A 99 -3.87 -0.86 -22.63
CA PHE A 99 -3.30 -2.10 -22.11
C PHE A 99 -1.79 -1.91 -21.90
N ILE A 100 -1.35 -1.89 -20.64
CA ILE A 100 0.05 -1.67 -20.25
C ILE A 100 0.71 -3.00 -19.91
N LEU A 101 1.94 -3.21 -20.37
CA LEU A 101 2.81 -4.30 -19.92
C LEU A 101 3.87 -3.75 -18.97
N ARG A 102 3.94 -4.29 -17.74
CA ARG A 102 4.95 -3.95 -16.74
C ARG A 102 5.67 -5.20 -16.26
N ILE A 103 7.00 -5.23 -16.31
CA ILE A 103 7.79 -6.37 -15.86
C ILE A 103 8.09 -6.22 -14.37
N GLU A 104 7.65 -7.19 -13.57
CA GLU A 104 7.85 -7.23 -12.11
C GLU A 104 9.10 -8.05 -11.76
N ASP A 105 10.27 -7.52 -12.13
CA ASP A 105 11.62 -8.11 -12.03
C ASP A 105 12.39 -7.72 -10.76
N THR A 106 11.68 -7.43 -9.66
CA THR A 106 12.31 -7.03 -8.39
C THR A 106 13.09 -8.17 -7.71
N ASP A 107 12.81 -9.42 -8.09
CA ASP A 107 13.53 -10.59 -7.58
C ASP A 107 14.63 -10.99 -8.56
N LEU A 108 15.83 -10.43 -8.37
CA LEU A 108 16.97 -10.60 -9.26
C LEU A 108 17.48 -12.05 -9.35
N GLU A 109 17.21 -12.89 -8.35
CA GLU A 109 17.66 -14.29 -8.35
C GLU A 109 16.79 -15.15 -9.26
N ARG A 110 15.49 -14.84 -9.31
CA ARG A 110 14.52 -15.60 -10.12
C ARG A 110 14.20 -14.96 -11.46
N SER A 111 14.44 -13.66 -11.60
CA SER A 111 14.12 -12.90 -12.81
C SER A 111 15.24 -13.02 -13.83
N THR A 112 14.96 -13.62 -14.99
CA THR A 112 15.96 -13.73 -16.07
C THR A 112 15.51 -13.01 -17.33
N LYS A 113 16.48 -12.51 -18.09
CA LYS A 113 16.21 -11.81 -19.35
C LYS A 113 15.55 -12.76 -20.36
N GLU A 114 15.96 -14.03 -20.37
CA GLU A 114 15.39 -15.08 -21.22
C GLU A 114 13.90 -15.31 -20.89
N SER A 115 13.54 -15.28 -19.60
CA SER A 115 12.15 -15.42 -19.17
C SER A 115 11.32 -14.19 -19.55
N GLU A 116 11.90 -12.98 -19.46
CA GLU A 116 11.24 -11.76 -19.96
C GLU A 116 10.99 -11.87 -21.48
N GLU A 117 12.01 -12.20 -22.26
CA GLU A 117 11.92 -12.37 -23.72
C GLU A 117 10.89 -13.44 -24.11
N ALA A 118 10.83 -14.55 -23.38
CA ALA A 118 9.82 -15.59 -23.57
C ALA A 118 8.40 -15.06 -23.36
N VAL A 119 8.16 -14.31 -22.27
CA VAL A 119 6.85 -13.69 -22.00
C VAL A 119 6.46 -12.69 -23.11
N LEU A 120 7.40 -11.86 -23.58
CA LEU A 120 7.15 -10.92 -24.67
C LEU A 120 6.79 -11.65 -25.98
N SER A 121 7.52 -12.72 -26.29
CA SER A 121 7.26 -13.57 -27.46
C SER A 121 5.89 -14.25 -27.38
N ASP A 122 5.53 -14.82 -26.23
CA ASP A 122 4.26 -15.49 -26.01
C ASP A 122 3.08 -14.52 -26.16
N LEU A 123 3.18 -13.30 -25.61
CA LEU A 123 2.15 -12.27 -25.75
C LEU A 123 2.01 -11.81 -27.21
N SER A 124 3.12 -11.65 -27.93
CA SER A 124 3.11 -11.32 -29.35
C SER A 124 2.47 -12.45 -30.19
N TRP A 125 2.78 -13.71 -29.89
CA TRP A 125 2.21 -14.87 -30.58
C TRP A 125 0.70 -14.99 -30.34
N LEU A 126 0.22 -14.64 -29.14
CA LEU A 126 -1.20 -14.56 -28.80
C LEU A 126 -1.91 -13.34 -29.45
N GLY A 127 -1.18 -12.44 -30.10
CA GLY A 127 -1.73 -11.20 -30.67
C GLY A 127 -2.15 -10.16 -29.63
N LEU A 128 -1.54 -10.19 -28.44
CA LEU A 128 -1.84 -9.29 -27.32
C LEU A 128 -0.86 -8.11 -27.30
N GLU A 129 -1.04 -7.17 -28.23
CA GLU A 129 -0.21 -5.97 -28.32
C GLU A 129 -0.51 -4.98 -27.19
N TRP A 130 0.52 -4.55 -26.45
CA TRP A 130 0.42 -3.51 -25.43
C TRP A 130 0.60 -2.11 -26.02
N ASP A 131 -0.06 -1.13 -25.43
CA ASP A 131 0.02 0.28 -25.84
C ASP A 131 1.17 1.02 -25.14
N GLU A 132 1.61 0.52 -23.99
CA GLU A 132 2.75 1.02 -23.22
C GLU A 132 3.48 -0.17 -22.57
N GLY A 133 4.81 -0.16 -22.56
CA GLY A 133 5.59 -1.26 -21.99
C GLY A 133 7.03 -1.35 -22.50
N PRO A 134 7.74 -2.44 -22.15
CA PRO A 134 9.05 -2.74 -22.72
C PRO A 134 9.03 -2.74 -24.25
N GLY A 135 10.14 -2.29 -24.86
CA GLY A 135 10.32 -2.24 -26.32
C GLY A 135 9.65 -1.05 -27.02
N ILE A 136 8.46 -0.63 -26.58
CA ILE A 136 7.70 0.48 -27.21
C ILE A 136 7.69 1.77 -26.38
N GLY A 137 8.02 1.70 -25.09
CA GLY A 137 8.02 2.84 -24.19
C GLY A 137 6.62 3.31 -23.82
N GLY A 138 6.46 4.61 -23.62
CA GLY A 138 5.23 5.26 -23.18
C GLY A 138 5.49 6.31 -22.10
N SER A 139 4.46 7.07 -21.72
CA SER A 139 4.60 8.27 -20.88
C SER A 139 5.00 8.00 -19.42
N TYR A 140 4.85 6.77 -18.93
CA TYR A 140 5.06 6.40 -17.52
C TYR A 140 6.24 5.44 -17.31
N GLY A 141 7.08 5.29 -18.33
CA GLY A 141 8.29 4.48 -18.25
C GLY A 141 9.26 4.95 -17.16
N PRO A 142 10.25 4.12 -16.79
CA PRO A 142 10.52 2.79 -17.36
C PRO A 142 9.47 1.74 -16.95
N TYR A 143 9.33 0.66 -17.72
CA TYR A 143 8.30 -0.39 -17.48
C TYR A 143 8.86 -1.68 -16.87
N ARG A 144 10.11 -1.64 -16.40
CA ARG A 144 10.69 -2.68 -15.53
C ARG A 144 10.86 -2.13 -14.13
N GLN A 145 10.48 -2.90 -13.12
CA GLN A 145 10.55 -2.44 -11.73
C GLN A 145 11.99 -2.28 -11.23
N SER A 146 12.92 -3.12 -11.71
CA SER A 146 14.35 -3.01 -11.41
C SER A 146 14.93 -1.63 -11.77
N GLU A 147 14.39 -1.00 -12.81
CA GLU A 147 14.80 0.32 -13.33
C GLU A 147 14.17 1.50 -12.55
N ARG A 148 13.27 1.23 -11.59
CA ARG A 148 12.43 2.26 -10.91
C ARG A 148 12.78 2.49 -9.44
N ASN A 149 13.91 1.96 -8.97
CA ASN A 149 14.35 2.04 -7.57
C ASN A 149 14.39 3.46 -6.98
N ALA A 150 14.76 4.47 -7.78
CA ALA A 150 14.78 5.87 -7.34
C ALA A 150 13.36 6.38 -7.00
N LEU A 151 12.37 6.02 -7.82
CA LEU A 151 10.97 6.38 -7.62
C LEU A 151 10.43 5.79 -6.32
N TYR A 152 10.70 4.52 -6.05
CA TYR A 152 10.24 3.87 -4.82
C TYR A 152 10.83 4.53 -3.57
N LYS A 153 12.11 4.93 -3.61
CA LYS A 153 12.74 5.67 -2.50
C LYS A 153 12.09 7.04 -2.30
N GLU A 154 11.81 7.75 -3.39
CA GLU A 154 11.13 9.06 -3.33
C GLU A 154 9.75 8.95 -2.67
N TYR A 155 8.95 7.96 -3.06
CA TYR A 155 7.62 7.74 -2.48
C TYR A 155 7.69 7.26 -1.03
N ALA A 156 8.66 6.43 -0.66
CA ALA A 156 8.87 6.02 0.73
C ALA A 156 9.19 7.24 1.62
N GLU A 157 9.99 8.17 1.13
CA GLU A 157 10.33 9.40 1.83
C GLU A 157 9.13 10.37 1.92
N LYS A 158 8.34 10.52 0.86
CA LYS A 158 7.07 11.28 0.89
C LYS A 158 6.09 10.72 1.93
N LEU A 159 5.97 9.40 2.01
CA LEU A 159 5.11 8.74 2.99
C LEU A 159 5.63 8.87 4.42
N LEU A 160 6.95 8.87 4.60
CA LEU A 160 7.57 9.15 5.88
C LEU A 160 7.28 10.59 6.33
N GLN A 161 7.48 11.57 5.45
CA GLN A 161 7.26 12.99 5.75
C GLN A 161 5.78 13.31 6.06
N SER A 162 4.85 12.57 5.46
CA SER A 162 3.42 12.68 5.73
C SER A 162 2.95 11.88 6.95
N GLY A 163 3.83 11.13 7.62
CA GLY A 163 3.53 10.37 8.85
C GLY A 163 2.81 9.03 8.65
N HIS A 164 2.60 8.61 7.39
CA HIS A 164 2.02 7.30 7.05
C HIS A 164 3.01 6.16 7.19
N VAL A 165 4.31 6.47 7.16
CA VAL A 165 5.39 5.52 7.31
C VAL A 165 6.31 5.96 8.44
N TYR A 166 6.94 5.00 9.11
CA TYR A 166 7.96 5.27 10.13
C TYR A 166 9.14 4.30 10.02
N ARG A 167 10.27 4.68 10.63
CA ARG A 167 11.48 3.85 10.70
C ARG A 167 11.37 2.85 11.85
N CYS A 168 11.64 1.59 11.57
CA CYS A 168 11.63 0.50 12.53
C CYS A 168 13.03 -0.11 12.65
N PHE A 169 13.63 0.00 13.84
CA PHE A 169 14.96 -0.53 14.17
C PHE A 169 14.90 -1.89 14.88
N CYS A 170 13.78 -2.62 14.75
CA CYS A 170 13.68 -3.95 15.36
C CYS A 170 14.68 -4.93 14.73
N SER A 171 15.40 -5.65 15.59
CA SER A 171 16.28 -6.73 15.12
C SER A 171 15.46 -7.95 14.68
N ASN A 172 16.06 -8.83 13.87
CA ASN A 172 15.42 -10.09 13.48
C ASN A 172 15.09 -10.97 14.70
N GLU A 173 15.95 -10.97 15.72
CA GLU A 173 15.72 -11.70 16.97
C GLU A 173 14.50 -11.16 17.73
N GLU A 174 14.33 -9.84 17.78
CA GLU A 174 13.16 -9.23 18.41
C GLU A 174 11.88 -9.59 17.66
N LEU A 175 11.91 -9.54 16.33
CA LEU A 175 10.77 -9.92 15.50
C LEU A 175 10.41 -11.40 15.67
N GLU A 176 11.40 -12.29 15.79
CA GLU A 176 11.15 -13.71 16.01
C GLU A 176 10.54 -13.98 17.39
N LYS A 177 11.06 -13.34 18.44
CA LYS A 177 10.45 -13.39 19.78
C LYS A 177 9.00 -12.91 19.78
N MET A 178 8.67 -11.86 19.03
CA MET A 178 7.28 -11.39 18.89
C MET A 178 6.39 -12.47 18.27
N LYS A 179 6.86 -13.17 17.22
CA LYS A 179 6.12 -14.28 16.60
C LYS A 179 5.95 -15.46 17.55
N GLU A 180 7.00 -15.84 18.28
CA GLU A 180 6.93 -16.92 19.27
C GLU A 180 5.91 -16.61 20.36
N ILE A 181 5.90 -15.39 20.89
CA ILE A 181 4.92 -14.95 21.89
C ILE A 181 3.50 -14.99 21.32
N ALA A 182 3.29 -14.53 20.07
CA ALA A 182 2.00 -14.59 19.41
C ALA A 182 1.52 -16.04 19.24
N LYS A 183 2.42 -16.93 18.80
CA LYS A 183 2.16 -18.37 18.65
C LYS A 183 1.78 -19.03 19.97
N LEU A 184 2.51 -18.76 21.05
CA LEU A 184 2.20 -19.27 22.40
C LEU A 184 0.82 -18.80 22.89
N LYS A 185 0.42 -17.58 22.51
CA LYS A 185 -0.90 -17.01 22.81
C LYS A 185 -2.00 -17.41 21.82
N GLN A 186 -1.67 -18.21 20.79
CA GLN A 186 -2.58 -18.54 19.68
C GLN A 186 -3.18 -17.29 18.99
N LEU A 187 -2.41 -16.20 18.97
CA LEU A 187 -2.77 -14.96 18.30
C LEU A 187 -2.07 -14.87 16.94
N PRO A 188 -2.65 -14.14 15.97
CA PRO A 188 -1.97 -13.84 14.72
C PRO A 188 -0.63 -13.12 14.96
N PRO A 189 0.43 -13.41 14.19
CA PRO A 189 1.76 -12.83 14.35
C PRO A 189 1.83 -11.40 13.79
N VAL A 190 1.11 -10.49 14.44
CA VAL A 190 1.02 -9.07 14.06
C VAL A 190 2.18 -8.30 14.68
N TYR A 191 2.81 -7.41 13.89
CA TYR A 191 3.86 -6.55 14.42
C TYR A 191 3.30 -5.62 15.50
N THR A 192 4.00 -5.53 16.63
CA THR A 192 3.49 -4.85 17.84
C THR A 192 3.51 -3.31 17.76
N GLY A 193 4.12 -2.74 16.71
CA GLY A 193 4.24 -1.29 16.57
C GLY A 193 5.27 -0.67 17.51
N LYS A 194 6.30 -1.42 17.96
CA LYS A 194 7.33 -0.95 18.91
C LYS A 194 7.88 0.45 18.57
N TRP A 195 8.17 0.68 17.29
CA TRP A 195 8.72 1.95 16.79
C TRP A 195 7.66 2.91 16.24
N ALA A 196 6.38 2.54 16.23
CA ALA A 196 5.32 3.35 15.63
C ALA A 196 5.05 4.66 16.40
N ARG A 197 5.45 4.74 17.67
CA ARG A 197 5.29 5.93 18.53
C ARG A 197 6.64 6.48 19.03
N ALA A 198 7.74 6.04 18.44
CA ALA A 198 9.06 6.53 18.81
C ALA A 198 9.13 8.05 18.56
N THR A 199 9.81 8.72 19.48
CA THR A 199 10.13 10.15 19.38
C THR A 199 11.23 10.38 18.35
N GLU A 200 11.34 11.61 17.85
CA GLU A 200 12.41 11.95 16.91
C GLU A 200 13.79 11.77 17.58
N GLU A 201 13.90 12.07 18.87
CA GLU A 201 15.12 11.87 19.65
C GLU A 201 15.58 10.40 19.68
N GLU A 202 14.66 9.46 19.94
CA GLU A 202 14.95 8.02 19.94
C GLU A 202 15.37 7.54 18.54
N VAL A 203 14.69 8.01 17.49
CA VAL A 203 15.03 7.69 16.10
C VAL A 203 16.42 8.23 15.75
N GLN A 204 16.73 9.48 16.11
CA GLN A 204 18.04 10.08 15.86
C GLN A 204 19.17 9.39 16.63
N GLU A 205 18.90 8.90 17.84
CA GLU A 205 19.87 8.12 18.60
C GLU A 205 20.25 6.81 17.89
N GLU A 206 19.27 6.05 17.42
CA GLU A 206 19.52 4.82 16.66
C GLU A 206 20.18 5.08 15.30
N MET A 207 19.79 6.16 14.63
CA MET A 207 20.44 6.60 13.40
C MET A 207 21.93 6.92 13.61
N LYS A 208 22.29 7.57 14.74
CA LYS A 208 23.68 7.86 15.10
C LYS A 208 24.49 6.61 15.41
N LYS A 209 23.86 5.57 15.97
CA LYS A 209 24.49 4.26 16.19
C LYS A 209 24.75 3.50 14.88
N GLY A 210 24.14 3.94 13.78
CA GLY A 210 24.20 3.23 12.50
C GLY A 210 23.34 1.95 12.51
N THR A 211 22.34 1.88 13.39
CA THR A 211 21.44 0.72 13.48
C THR A 211 20.63 0.60 12.18
N PRO A 212 20.67 -0.56 11.48
CA PRO A 212 19.86 -0.78 10.29
C PRO A 212 18.37 -0.68 10.62
N TYR A 213 17.58 -0.11 9.70
CA TYR A 213 16.14 0.07 9.90
C TYR A 213 15.34 -0.25 8.65
N THR A 214 14.07 -0.59 8.85
CA THR A 214 13.09 -0.77 7.77
C THR A 214 12.09 0.38 7.78
N TYR A 215 11.47 0.66 6.64
CA TYR A 215 10.29 1.53 6.57
C TYR A 215 9.04 0.68 6.73
N ARG A 216 8.21 1.01 7.72
CA ARG A 216 6.92 0.34 7.94
C ARG A 216 5.76 1.28 7.69
N PHE A 217 4.75 0.78 7.00
CA PHE A 217 3.49 1.50 6.81
C PHE A 217 2.65 1.41 8.08
N ARG A 218 2.11 2.54 8.53
CA ARG A 218 1.26 2.65 9.71
C ARG A 218 -0.16 2.24 9.34
N VAL A 219 -0.57 1.05 9.76
CA VAL A 219 -1.94 0.60 9.60
C VAL A 219 -2.78 1.13 10.78
N PRO A 220 -3.96 1.73 10.54
CA PRO A 220 -4.84 2.12 11.64
C PRO A 220 -5.22 0.92 12.51
N SER A 221 -5.22 1.11 13.84
CA SER A 221 -5.47 0.00 14.78
C SER A 221 -6.93 -0.46 14.84
N GLU A 222 -7.86 0.34 14.32
CA GLU A 222 -9.29 0.05 14.34
C GLU A 222 -9.91 0.41 12.98
N GLY A 223 -10.99 -0.31 12.63
CA GLY A 223 -11.72 -0.10 11.39
C GLY A 223 -11.65 -1.30 10.46
N ARG A 224 -12.20 -1.11 9.25
CA ARG A 224 -12.19 -2.12 8.19
C ARG A 224 -11.70 -1.54 6.89
N LEU A 225 -10.88 -2.31 6.20
CA LEU A 225 -10.61 -2.08 4.79
C LEU A 225 -11.73 -2.75 4.00
N LYS A 226 -12.44 -1.98 3.16
CA LYS A 226 -13.46 -2.48 2.25
C LYS A 226 -13.04 -2.24 0.81
N ILE A 227 -13.17 -3.27 0.01
CA ILE A 227 -12.89 -3.20 -1.42
C ILE A 227 -14.13 -3.72 -2.15
N ASP A 228 -14.63 -2.92 -3.08
CA ASP A 228 -15.68 -3.32 -4.01
C ASP A 228 -15.02 -4.02 -5.21
N ASP A 229 -14.99 -5.35 -5.18
CA ASP A 229 -14.47 -6.15 -6.28
C ASP A 229 -15.58 -6.38 -7.32
N LEU A 230 -15.35 -5.97 -8.56
CA LEU A 230 -16.35 -6.01 -9.63
C LEU A 230 -16.74 -7.44 -10.04
N ILE A 231 -15.98 -8.47 -9.63
CA ILE A 231 -16.29 -9.88 -9.88
C ILE A 231 -16.85 -10.55 -8.62
N ARG A 232 -16.30 -10.25 -7.44
CA ARG A 232 -16.67 -10.93 -6.17
C ARG A 232 -17.70 -10.19 -5.32
N GLY A 233 -17.96 -8.93 -5.60
CA GLY A 233 -18.68 -8.02 -4.72
C GLY A 233 -17.80 -7.50 -3.58
N GLU A 234 -18.43 -6.98 -2.53
CA GLU A 234 -17.73 -6.40 -1.38
C GLU A 234 -16.91 -7.46 -0.64
N VAL A 235 -15.63 -7.16 -0.44
CA VAL A 235 -14.71 -7.92 0.41
C VAL A 235 -14.15 -7.00 1.49
N SER A 236 -14.02 -7.51 2.72
CA SER A 236 -13.62 -6.68 3.87
C SER A 236 -12.67 -7.40 4.82
N TRP A 237 -11.75 -6.64 5.42
CA TRP A 237 -10.79 -7.10 6.42
C TRP A 237 -10.76 -6.17 7.62
N ASN A 238 -10.58 -6.71 8.82
CA ASN A 238 -10.35 -5.90 10.02
C ASN A 238 -8.88 -5.45 10.05
N LEU A 239 -8.67 -4.16 10.27
CA LEU A 239 -7.33 -3.56 10.20
C LEU A 239 -6.40 -4.02 11.35
N ASP A 240 -6.97 -4.41 12.49
CA ASP A 240 -6.24 -4.93 13.66
C ASP A 240 -5.47 -6.23 13.37
N THR A 241 -5.86 -6.98 12.34
CA THR A 241 -5.21 -8.23 11.91
C THR A 241 -4.06 -8.05 10.93
N LEU A 242 -3.91 -6.87 10.31
CA LEU A 242 -2.89 -6.62 9.28
C LEU A 242 -1.52 -6.32 9.90
N GLY A 243 -1.51 -5.41 10.87
CA GLY A 243 -0.28 -4.86 11.45
C GLY A 243 0.53 -3.98 10.50
N ASP A 244 1.49 -3.26 11.07
CA ASP A 244 2.36 -2.39 10.28
C ASP A 244 3.35 -3.24 9.47
N PHE A 245 3.12 -3.34 8.16
CA PHE A 245 3.95 -4.10 7.24
C PHE A 245 5.14 -3.29 6.72
N VAL A 246 6.20 -3.99 6.31
CA VAL A 246 7.41 -3.37 5.75
C VAL A 246 7.16 -2.96 4.31
N ILE A 247 7.49 -1.72 3.94
CA ILE A 247 7.44 -1.25 2.54
C ILE A 247 8.84 -1.17 1.89
N MET A 248 9.87 -1.00 2.72
CA MET A 248 11.27 -0.91 2.30
C MET A 248 12.16 -1.59 3.33
N ARG A 249 13.00 -2.51 2.85
CA ARG A 249 13.94 -3.28 3.67
C ARG A 249 15.13 -2.43 4.10
N SER A 250 15.92 -2.93 5.05
CA SER A 250 17.08 -2.22 5.60
C SER A 250 18.25 -2.06 4.63
N ASN A 251 18.32 -2.91 3.61
CA ASN A 251 19.24 -2.76 2.48
C ASN A 251 18.72 -1.74 1.43
N GLY A 252 17.62 -1.04 1.69
CA GLY A 252 17.03 -0.06 0.79
C GLY A 252 16.32 -0.64 -0.43
N GLN A 253 16.01 -1.95 -0.41
CA GLN A 253 15.21 -2.61 -1.44
C GLN A 253 13.72 -2.54 -1.08
N PRO A 254 12.85 -2.09 -1.99
CA PRO A 254 11.41 -2.06 -1.75
C PRO A 254 10.83 -3.47 -1.72
N VAL A 255 9.68 -3.64 -1.06
CA VAL A 255 8.93 -4.90 -1.14
C VAL A 255 8.00 -4.89 -2.34
N TYR A 256 7.67 -6.08 -2.84
CA TYR A 256 6.77 -6.30 -3.97
C TYR A 256 5.49 -5.45 -3.90
N ASN A 257 4.72 -5.55 -2.80
CA ASN A 257 3.46 -4.85 -2.66
C ASN A 257 3.63 -3.32 -2.73
N PHE A 258 4.75 -2.78 -2.23
CA PHE A 258 5.02 -1.35 -2.33
C PHE A 258 5.33 -0.91 -3.77
N CYS A 259 6.14 -1.69 -4.51
CA CYS A 259 6.41 -1.42 -5.92
C CYS A 259 5.11 -1.43 -6.75
N VAL A 260 4.26 -2.45 -6.56
CA VAL A 260 2.98 -2.57 -7.26
C VAL A 260 2.08 -1.37 -7.00
N THR A 261 1.93 -0.94 -5.75
CA THR A 261 1.08 0.21 -5.40
C THR A 261 1.60 1.50 -6.00
N VAL A 262 2.90 1.77 -5.87
CA VAL A 262 3.51 2.98 -6.45
C VAL A 262 3.39 2.98 -7.97
N ASP A 263 3.59 1.84 -8.62
CA ASP A 263 3.49 1.76 -10.08
C ASP A 263 2.05 1.83 -10.59
N ASP A 264 1.09 1.18 -9.92
CA ASP A 264 -0.31 1.28 -10.30
C ASP A 264 -0.81 2.73 -10.14
N ALA A 265 -0.39 3.44 -9.08
CA ALA A 265 -0.69 4.87 -8.90
C ALA A 265 0.01 5.76 -9.94
N THR A 266 1.32 5.60 -10.14
CA THR A 266 2.11 6.49 -11.02
C THR A 266 1.88 6.22 -12.50
N MET A 267 1.49 5.01 -12.90
CA MET A 267 1.07 4.68 -14.27
C MET A 267 -0.42 4.96 -14.52
N ALA A 268 -1.11 5.57 -13.54
CA ALA A 268 -2.52 5.93 -13.59
C ALA A 268 -3.43 4.73 -13.92
N ILE A 269 -3.15 3.57 -13.33
CA ILE A 269 -3.98 2.36 -13.51
C ILE A 269 -5.37 2.62 -12.92
N SER A 270 -6.39 2.38 -13.73
CA SER A 270 -7.79 2.58 -13.34
C SER A 270 -8.43 1.31 -12.78
N HIS A 271 -8.09 0.15 -13.37
CA HIS A 271 -8.63 -1.14 -12.98
C HIS A 271 -7.49 -2.17 -12.89
N VAL A 272 -7.45 -2.88 -11.77
CA VAL A 272 -6.53 -3.98 -11.53
C VAL A 272 -7.30 -5.28 -11.73
N ILE A 273 -7.01 -5.99 -12.82
CA ILE A 273 -7.58 -7.31 -13.11
C ILE A 273 -6.47 -8.34 -12.94
N ARG A 274 -6.57 -9.19 -11.93
CA ARG A 274 -5.58 -10.22 -11.63
C ARG A 274 -6.22 -11.48 -11.08
N ALA A 275 -5.41 -12.52 -10.94
CA ALA A 275 -5.86 -13.80 -10.45
C ALA A 275 -6.13 -13.76 -8.93
N GLU A 276 -7.13 -14.54 -8.49
CA GLU A 276 -7.70 -14.52 -7.14
C GLU A 276 -6.69 -14.79 -6.02
N GLU A 277 -5.61 -15.53 -6.30
CA GLU A 277 -4.51 -15.77 -5.37
C GLU A 277 -3.86 -14.48 -4.86
N HIS A 278 -4.01 -13.37 -5.58
CA HIS A 278 -3.52 -12.05 -5.16
C HIS A 278 -4.53 -11.24 -4.35
N LEU A 279 -5.74 -11.76 -4.11
CA LEU A 279 -6.75 -11.06 -3.31
C LEU A 279 -6.24 -10.70 -1.90
N PRO A 280 -5.50 -11.57 -1.17
CA PRO A 280 -4.91 -11.20 0.11
C PRO A 280 -3.93 -10.03 0.01
N ASN A 281 -3.17 -9.91 -1.09
CA ASN A 281 -2.22 -8.80 -1.31
C ASN A 281 -2.94 -7.47 -1.55
N THR A 282 -4.25 -7.51 -1.83
CA THR A 282 -5.07 -6.30 -1.99
C THR A 282 -5.13 -5.51 -0.70
N THR A 283 -4.94 -6.15 0.47
CA THR A 283 -4.89 -5.42 1.75
C THR A 283 -3.71 -4.46 1.82
N GLU A 284 -2.53 -4.87 1.36
CA GLU A 284 -1.31 -4.05 1.35
C GLU A 284 -1.21 -3.12 0.15
N THR A 285 -1.93 -3.42 -0.95
CA THR A 285 -1.90 -2.63 -2.20
C THR A 285 -3.01 -1.59 -2.33
N SER A 286 -3.91 -1.52 -1.34
CA SER A 286 -5.09 -0.63 -1.34
C SER A 286 -4.92 0.64 -0.52
N PHE A 287 -3.80 0.81 0.16
CA PHE A 287 -3.53 2.06 0.86
C PHE A 287 -3.15 3.12 -0.18
N ASN A 288 -4.03 4.11 -0.38
CA ASN A 288 -3.78 5.23 -1.29
C ASN A 288 -2.50 5.96 -0.84
N ILE A 289 -1.49 5.96 -1.71
CA ILE A 289 -0.20 6.65 -1.58
C ILE A 289 -0.32 8.06 -2.15
#